data_AF-A0A947FSA0-F1
#
_entry.id   AF-A0A947FSA0-F1
#
_cell.length_a   1.000
_cell.length_b   1.000
_cell.length_c   1.000
_cell.angle_alpha   90.00
_cell.angle_beta   90.00
_cell.angle_gamma   90.00
#
_symmetry.space_group_name_H-M   'P 1'
#
loop_
_entity.id
_entity.type
_entity.pdbx_description
1 polymer ?
#
loop_
_entity_poly.entity_id
_entity_poly.type
_entity_poly.pdbx_seq_one_letter_code
_entity_poly.pdbx_strand_id
1 'polypeptide(L)'
;VLCHVEGRESMRGLANQPLPDIATTMAFNLQAARLTNPNAQFVGISVNTSSLDDAAAQAICAKYAAEHNLPVVDPLRHGVAPIIENICAI
;
A
#
# COMPACT_ATOMS: atom_id res chain seq x y z
N VAL A 1 6.12 -0.14 5.01
CA VAL A 1 5.46 0.09 3.70
C VAL A 1 4.43 -1.01 3.51
N LEU A 2 3.19 -0.69 3.15
CA LEU A 2 2.18 -1.70 2.82
C LEU A 2 2.30 -2.09 1.34
N CYS A 3 2.17 -3.38 1.02
CA CYS A 3 2.13 -3.84 -0.37
C CYS A 3 0.71 -4.28 -0.75
N HIS A 4 0.27 -3.88 -1.94
CA HIS A 4 -1.04 -4.23 -2.51
C HIS A 4 -0.90 -4.60 -3.99
N VAL A 5 -1.80 -5.46 -4.49
CA VAL A 5 -1.92 -5.76 -5.92
C VAL A 5 -3.31 -5.31 -6.35
N GLU A 6 -3.36 -4.37 -7.29
CA GLU A 6 -4.61 -3.77 -7.74
C GLU A 6 -5.52 -4.81 -8.42
N GLY A 7 -6.81 -4.76 -8.11
CA GLY A 7 -7.82 -5.67 -8.67
C GLY A 7 -7.80 -7.11 -8.11
N ARG A 8 -7.03 -7.40 -7.05
CA ARG A 8 -7.11 -8.72 -6.39
C ARG A 8 -8.32 -8.80 -5.46
N GLU A 9 -9.23 -9.72 -5.74
CA GLU A 9 -10.47 -9.89 -4.96
C GLU A 9 -10.33 -10.88 -3.79
N SER A 10 -9.50 -11.93 -3.94
CA SER A 10 -9.38 -13.01 -2.95
C SER A 10 -7.94 -13.34 -2.59
N MET A 11 -7.77 -14.00 -1.44
CA MET A 11 -6.48 -14.49 -0.98
C MET A 11 -5.92 -15.54 -1.94
N ARG A 12 -4.62 -15.45 -2.21
CA ARG A 12 -3.94 -16.39 -3.10
C ARG A 12 -4.05 -17.81 -2.54
N GLY A 13 -4.67 -18.70 -3.32
CA GLY A 13 -4.89 -20.10 -2.94
C GLY A 13 -6.18 -20.36 -2.15
N LEU A 14 -6.97 -19.33 -1.86
CA LEU A 14 -8.23 -19.41 -1.11
C LEU A 14 -9.34 -18.66 -1.85
N ALA A 15 -9.91 -19.30 -2.86
CA ALA A 15 -10.83 -18.67 -3.83
C ALA A 15 -12.03 -17.95 -3.19
N ASN A 16 -12.55 -18.48 -2.07
CA ASN A 16 -13.74 -17.94 -1.40
C ASN A 16 -13.41 -17.01 -0.23
N GLN A 17 -12.15 -16.61 -0.06
CA GLN A 17 -11.73 -15.77 1.04
C GLN A 17 -11.34 -14.38 0.53
N PRO A 18 -12.21 -13.37 0.71
CA PRO A 18 -11.96 -12.03 0.22
C PRO A 18 -10.78 -11.38 0.95
N LEU A 19 -10.14 -10.42 0.29
CA LEU A 19 -9.16 -9.57 0.95
C LEU A 19 -9.85 -8.55 1.87
N PRO A 20 -9.27 -8.24 3.05
CA PRO A 20 -9.64 -7.04 3.78
C PRO A 20 -9.29 -5.79 2.96
N ASP A 21 -9.99 -4.69 3.21
CA ASP A 21 -9.60 -3.39 2.66
C ASP A 21 -8.23 -2.93 3.19
N ILE A 22 -7.65 -1.93 2.52
CA ILE A 22 -6.31 -1.41 2.83
C ILE A 22 -6.25 -0.86 4.27
N ALA A 23 -7.27 -0.11 4.71
CA ALA A 23 -7.29 0.50 6.03
C ALA A 23 -7.30 -0.55 7.16
N THR A 24 -8.13 -1.59 7.00
CA THR A 24 -8.21 -2.74 7.90
C THR A 24 -6.89 -3.49 7.94
N THR A 25 -6.27 -3.71 6.77
CA THR A 25 -4.95 -4.34 6.65
C THR A 25 -3.89 -3.53 7.38
N MET A 26 -3.89 -2.20 7.23
CA MET A 26 -2.97 -1.32 7.94
C MET A 26 -3.15 -1.42 9.46
N ALA A 27 -4.38 -1.34 9.95
CA ALA A 27 -4.67 -1.40 11.38
C ALA A 27 -4.14 -2.70 12.03
N PHE A 28 -4.40 -3.87 11.44
CA PHE A 28 -3.93 -5.14 11.97
C PHE A 28 -2.40 -5.26 11.95
N ASN A 29 -1.75 -4.87 10.84
CA ASN A 29 -0.29 -4.92 10.75
C ASN A 29 0.38 -3.96 11.74
N LEU A 30 -0.18 -2.76 11.93
CA LEU A 30 0.36 -1.78 12.88
C LEU A 30 0.25 -2.27 14.32
N GLN A 31 -0.89 -2.87 14.67
CA GLN A 31 -1.08 -3.47 15.99
C GLN A 31 -0.03 -4.55 16.25
N ALA A 32 0.20 -5.45 15.30
CA ALA A 32 1.19 -6.51 15.41
C ALA A 32 2.63 -5.96 15.50
N ALA A 33 2.98 -4.99 14.66
CA ALA A 33 4.32 -4.38 14.64
C ALA A 33 4.66 -3.65 15.95
N ARG A 34 3.66 -3.01 16.58
CA ARG A 34 3.85 -2.29 17.83
C ARG A 34 4.14 -3.17 19.04
N LEU A 35 3.99 -4.48 18.92
CA LEU A 35 4.42 -5.44 19.95
C LEU A 35 5.93 -5.38 20.18
N THR A 36 6.72 -5.20 19.11
CA THR A 36 8.20 -5.19 19.19
C THR A 36 8.80 -3.81 18.92
N ASN A 37 8.06 -2.91 18.29
CA ASN A 37 8.51 -1.54 18.04
C ASN A 37 7.36 -0.54 18.31
N PRO A 38 7.31 0.13 19.47
CA PRO A 38 6.23 1.07 19.79
C PRO A 38 6.14 2.25 18.81
N ASN A 39 7.24 2.57 18.12
CA ASN A 39 7.34 3.65 17.13
C ASN A 39 7.02 3.18 15.70
N ALA A 40 6.58 1.94 15.50
CA ALA A 40 6.20 1.45 14.19
C ALA A 40 5.07 2.32 13.60
N GLN A 41 5.24 2.66 12.32
CA GLN A 41 4.28 3.44 11.53
C GLN A 41 4.37 3.08 10.04
N PHE A 42 3.32 3.40 9.29
CA PHE A 42 3.36 3.31 7.84
C PHE A 42 4.02 4.56 7.24
N VAL A 43 4.90 4.35 6.28
CA VAL A 43 5.63 5.40 5.58
C VAL A 43 5.25 5.51 4.10
N GLY A 44 4.34 4.65 3.63
CA GLY A 44 3.88 4.60 2.24
C GLY A 44 3.22 3.28 1.86
N ILE A 45 2.62 3.26 0.68
CA ILE A 45 1.99 2.09 0.06
C ILE A 45 2.63 1.83 -1.32
N SER A 46 3.02 0.58 -1.54
CA SER A 46 3.48 0.07 -2.83
C SER A 46 2.35 -0.69 -3.50
N VAL A 47 1.88 -0.21 -4.65
CA VAL A 47 0.78 -0.83 -5.40
C VAL A 47 1.33 -1.44 -6.67
N ASN A 48 1.11 -2.74 -6.85
CA ASN A 48 1.37 -3.39 -8.13
C ASN A 48 0.19 -3.10 -9.07
N THR A 49 0.46 -2.33 -10.12
CA THR A 49 -0.50 -1.94 -11.16
C THR A 49 -0.22 -2.64 -12.50
N SER A 50 0.43 -3.80 -12.50
CA SER A 50 0.82 -4.50 -13.74
C SER A 50 -0.36 -4.89 -14.63
N SER A 51 -1.57 -4.97 -14.06
CA SER A 51 -2.83 -5.24 -14.78
C SER A 51 -3.46 -4.00 -15.41
N LEU A 52 -2.95 -2.80 -15.12
CA LEU A 52 -3.50 -1.52 -15.57
C LEU A 52 -2.65 -0.88 -16.66
N ASP A 53 -3.23 0.06 -17.41
CA ASP A 53 -2.46 1.02 -18.20
C ASP A 53 -1.85 2.12 -17.31
N ASP A 54 -0.98 2.97 -17.88
CA ASP A 54 -0.29 4.02 -17.13
C ASP A 54 -1.25 5.06 -16.52
N ALA A 55 -2.32 5.42 -17.24
CA ALA A 55 -3.27 6.43 -16.77
C ALA A 55 -4.08 5.91 -15.57
N ALA A 56 -4.56 4.66 -15.65
CA ALA A 56 -5.24 3.99 -14.56
C ALA A 56 -4.31 3.72 -13.37
N ALA A 57 -3.05 3.35 -13.63
CA ALA A 57 -2.03 3.18 -12.58
C ALA A 57 -1.76 4.48 -11.82
N GLN A 58 -1.67 5.61 -12.53
CA GLN A 58 -1.50 6.92 -11.89
C GLN A 58 -2.74 7.33 -11.09
N ALA A 59 -3.94 7.14 -11.66
CA ALA A 59 -5.20 7.47 -11.01
C ALA A 59 -5.41 6.67 -9.73
N ILE A 60 -5.09 5.36 -9.74
CA ILE A 60 -5.30 4.51 -8.56
C ILE A 60 -4.30 4.85 -7.44
N CYS A 61 -3.04 5.14 -7.78
CA CYS A 61 -2.05 5.61 -6.81
C CYS A 61 -2.49 6.93 -6.17
N ALA A 62 -2.97 7.89 -6.97
CA ALA A 62 -3.45 9.18 -6.48
C ALA A 62 -4.67 9.03 -5.56
N LYS A 63 -5.61 8.14 -5.91
CA LYS A 63 -6.77 7.81 -5.07
C LYS A 63 -6.32 7.28 -3.71
N TYR A 64 -5.47 6.26 -3.68
CA TYR A 64 -5.01 5.68 -2.41
C TYR A 64 -4.15 6.64 -1.59
N ALA A 65 -3.37 7.51 -2.24
CA ALA A 65 -2.62 8.55 -1.54
C ALA A 65 -3.55 9.51 -0.80
N ALA A 66 -4.64 9.93 -1.44
CA ALA A 66 -5.66 10.77 -0.82
C ALA A 66 -6.42 10.03 0.31
N GLU A 67 -6.80 8.77 0.09
CA GLU A 67 -7.56 7.97 1.07
C GLU A 67 -6.77 7.66 2.34
N HIS A 68 -5.45 7.44 2.22
CA HIS A 68 -4.62 6.99 3.33
C HIS A 68 -3.66 8.04 3.87
N ASN A 69 -3.61 9.23 3.25
CA ASN A 69 -2.70 10.31 3.60
C ASN A 69 -1.23 9.85 3.71
N LEU A 70 -0.80 9.07 2.71
CA LEU A 70 0.54 8.48 2.63
C LEU A 70 1.03 8.54 1.18
N PRO A 71 2.35 8.59 0.93
CA PRO A 71 2.88 8.40 -0.40
C PRO A 71 2.49 7.01 -0.94
N VAL A 72 1.95 6.98 -2.15
CA VAL A 72 1.58 5.75 -2.85
C VAL A 72 2.23 5.73 -4.22
N VAL A 73 2.94 4.64 -4.51
CA VAL A 73 3.66 4.45 -5.78
C VAL A 73 3.45 3.05 -6.32
N ASP A 74 3.49 2.91 -7.65
CA ASP A 74 3.93 1.67 -8.26
C ASP A 74 5.45 1.74 -8.38
N PRO A 75 6.21 0.94 -7.62
CA PRO A 75 7.66 1.05 -7.57
C PRO A 75 8.34 0.71 -8.91
N LEU A 76 7.68 -0.07 -9.77
CA LEU A 76 8.23 -0.47 -11.08
C LEU A 76 7.92 0.56 -12.17
N ARG A 77 6.84 1.34 -12.04
CA ARG A 77 6.51 2.42 -13.00
C ARG A 77 7.01 3.79 -12.55
N HIS A 78 6.80 4.14 -11.30
CA HIS A 78 6.98 5.51 -10.77
C HIS A 78 8.24 5.65 -9.90
N GLY A 79 8.93 4.54 -9.60
CA GLY A 79 10.02 4.52 -8.63
C GLY A 79 9.52 4.67 -7.19
N VAL A 80 10.47 4.84 -6.25
CA VAL A 80 10.19 4.82 -4.80
C VAL A 80 10.51 6.13 -4.08
N ALA A 81 10.96 7.16 -4.80
CA ALA A 81 11.44 8.40 -4.21
C ALA A 81 10.46 9.03 -3.20
N PRO A 82 9.14 9.13 -3.47
CA PRO A 82 8.20 9.70 -2.50
C PRO A 82 8.14 8.96 -1.15
N ILE A 83 8.33 7.63 -1.16
CA ILE A 83 8.36 6.84 0.09
C ILE A 83 9.66 7.11 0.84
N ILE A 84 10.79 7.19 0.14
CA ILE A 84 12.09 7.47 0.76
C ILE A 84 12.11 8.87 1.38
N GLU A 85 11.61 9.88 0.67
CA GLU A 85 11.50 11.25 1.16
C GLU A 85 10.67 11.31 2.44
N ASN A 86 9.54 10.60 2.49
CA ASN A 86 8.70 10.53 3.68
C ASN A 86 9.39 9.82 4.86
N ILE A 87 10.21 8.79 4.60
CA ILE A 87 11.04 8.16 5.64
C ILE A 87 12.07 9.15 6.20
N CYS A 88 12.71 9.94 5.36
CA CYS A 88 13.72 10.92 5.77
C CYS A 88 13.14 12.13 6.54
N ALA A 89 11.82 12.34 6.47
CA ALA A 89 11.13 13.43 7.16
C ALA A 89 10.64 13.07 8.59
N ILE A 90 10.85 11.81 9.01
CA ILE A 90 10.47 11.27 10.34
C ILE A 90 11.66 11.37 11.30
#